data_AF-A0A3D3CPI7-F1
#
_entry.id   AF-A0A3D3CPI7-F1
#
_cell.length_a   1.000
_cell.length_b   1.000
_cell.length_c   1.000
_cell.angle_alpha   90.00
_cell.angle_beta   90.00
_cell.angle_gamma   90.00
#
_symmetry.space_group_name_H-M   'P 1'
#
loop_
_entity.id
_entity.type
_entity.pdbx_description
1 polymer ?
#
loop_
_entity_poly.entity_id
_entity_poly.type
_entity_poly.pdbx_seq_one_letter_code
_entity_poly.pdbx_strand_id
1 'polypeptide(L)'
;MTYQQITELLGKENENLFSHECSRVPKETIHLPSPHFLEDVFIISNRNLQTLRSLQQIFHTGRLSGTGYLSVLPVDQGVEHSAGASFAKIPIYFDPENIVRLAVEGGCNAVASTFGVLAMVARKYAHRIPFIVKLNHNELLTYPDKYDQILFGTVRDAWNMGAAAVGATIYFGSAESDRQITEVARA
;
A
#
# COMPACT_ATOMS: atom_id res chain seq x y z
N MET A 1 8.16 20.00 -8.50
CA MET A 1 7.05 20.76 -9.09
C MET A 1 6.61 21.78 -8.06
N THR A 2 6.53 23.06 -8.41
CA THR A 2 6.09 24.12 -7.48
C THR A 2 4.56 24.15 -7.40
N TYR A 3 4.01 24.78 -6.37
CA TYR A 3 2.55 25.00 -6.26
C TYR A 3 1.98 25.66 -7.52
N GLN A 4 2.69 26.66 -8.05
CA GLN A 4 2.30 27.36 -9.27
C GLN A 4 2.23 26.44 -10.50
N GLN A 5 3.22 25.56 -10.67
CA GLN A 5 3.21 24.57 -11.76
C GLN A 5 2.03 23.61 -11.64
N ILE A 6 1.66 23.21 -10.42
CA ILE A 6 0.50 22.34 -10.17
C ILE A 6 -0.80 23.07 -10.54
N THR A 7 -0.95 24.33 -10.11
CA THR A 7 -2.13 25.13 -10.45
C THR A 7 -2.25 25.39 -11.96
N GLU A 8 -1.14 25.58 -12.66
CA GLU A 8 -1.13 25.75 -14.11
C GLU A 8 -1.51 24.45 -14.84
N LEU A 9 -1.01 23.30 -14.38
CA LEU A 9 -1.32 21.99 -14.96
C LEU A 9 -2.78 21.58 -14.76
N LEU A 10 -3.35 21.85 -13.59
CA LEU A 10 -4.73 21.47 -13.27
C LEU A 10 -5.75 22.48 -13.82
N GLY A 11 -5.33 23.66 -14.27
CA GLY A 11 -6.21 24.63 -14.90
C GLY A 11 -7.18 25.31 -13.93
N LYS A 12 -7.83 26.38 -14.41
CA LYS A 12 -8.73 27.20 -13.59
C LYS A 12 -10.02 26.49 -13.22
N GLU A 13 -10.51 25.54 -14.04
CA GLU A 13 -11.70 24.76 -13.72
C GLU A 13 -11.58 23.95 -12.42
N ASN A 14 -10.35 23.70 -11.96
CA ASN A 14 -10.06 22.93 -10.75
C ASN A 14 -9.67 23.83 -9.55
N GLU A 15 -9.92 25.14 -9.61
CA GLU A 15 -9.60 26.09 -8.52
C GLU A 15 -10.17 25.65 -7.16
N ASN A 16 -11.37 25.06 -7.17
CA ASN A 16 -12.03 24.54 -5.98
C ASN A 16 -11.24 23.43 -5.26
N LEU A 17 -10.36 22.69 -5.94
CA LEU A 17 -9.50 21.68 -5.30
C LEU A 17 -8.42 22.31 -4.42
N PHE A 18 -8.03 23.54 -4.72
CA PHE A 18 -6.99 24.27 -4.00
C PHE A 18 -7.56 25.19 -2.91
N SER A 19 -8.78 25.68 -3.10
CA SER A 19 -9.44 26.61 -2.18
C SER A 19 -10.39 25.95 -1.18
N HIS A 20 -10.69 24.65 -1.34
CA HIS A 20 -11.54 23.94 -0.40
C HIS A 20 -10.88 23.82 0.98
N GLU A 21 -11.58 24.32 2.00
CA GLU A 21 -11.25 24.09 3.41
C GLU A 21 -12.38 23.30 4.07
N CYS A 22 -12.03 22.16 4.69
CA CYS A 22 -12.99 21.35 5.42
C CYS A 22 -13.28 21.98 6.79
N SER A 23 -14.48 22.53 6.96
CA SER A 23 -14.90 23.15 8.23
C SER A 23 -15.59 22.19 9.20
N ARG A 24 -15.97 20.98 8.75
CA ARG A 24 -16.73 20.01 9.57
C ARG A 24 -15.88 19.23 10.55
N VAL A 25 -14.62 18.95 10.19
CA VAL A 25 -13.66 18.24 11.04
C VAL A 25 -12.43 19.13 11.15
N PRO A 26 -12.32 19.95 12.21
CA PRO A 26 -11.18 20.84 12.38
C PRO A 26 -9.88 20.05 12.46
N LYS A 27 -8.82 20.54 11.81
CA LYS A 27 -7.54 19.83 11.73
C LYS A 27 -6.90 19.61 13.11
N GLU A 28 -7.21 20.47 14.07
CA GLU A 28 -6.75 20.39 15.47
C GLU A 28 -7.37 19.20 16.22
N THR A 29 -8.43 18.59 15.69
CA THR A 29 -9.10 17.42 16.29
C THR A 29 -8.53 16.09 15.80
N ILE A 30 -7.55 16.11 14.89
CA ILE A 30 -6.95 14.90 14.30
C ILE A 30 -5.42 14.99 14.32
N HIS A 31 -4.77 13.83 14.31
CA HIS A 31 -3.32 13.76 14.16
C HIS A 31 -2.96 13.94 12.68
N LEU A 32 -2.29 15.06 12.36
CA LEU A 32 -1.84 15.35 11.00
C LEU A 32 -0.48 14.70 10.72
N PRO A 33 -0.21 14.32 9.46
CA PRO A 33 1.13 13.97 9.01
C PRO A 33 2.16 15.06 9.37
N SER A 34 3.26 14.64 9.99
CA SER A 34 4.37 15.51 10.36
C SER A 34 5.71 14.75 10.29
N PRO A 35 6.85 15.45 10.30
CA PRO A 35 8.16 14.80 10.46
C PRO A 35 8.31 13.97 11.74
N HIS A 36 7.46 14.20 12.75
CA HIS A 36 7.45 13.51 14.04
C HIS A 36 6.25 12.56 14.20
N PHE A 37 5.59 12.19 13.08
CA PHE A 37 4.35 11.42 13.13
C PHE A 37 4.51 10.07 13.84
N LEU A 38 5.67 9.43 13.74
CA LEU A 38 5.93 8.17 14.41
C LEU A 38 6.03 8.34 15.93
N GLU A 39 6.73 9.37 16.38
CA GLU A 39 6.88 9.73 17.78
C GLU A 39 5.54 10.13 18.41
N ASP A 40 4.77 10.96 17.70
CA ASP A 40 3.53 11.52 18.21
C ASP A 40 2.38 10.51 18.23
N VAL A 41 2.33 9.57 17.26
CA VAL A 41 1.17 8.70 17.05
C VAL A 41 1.44 7.23 17.39
N PHE A 42 2.62 6.70 17.06
CA PHE A 42 2.86 5.26 17.14
C PHE A 42 3.66 4.82 18.36
N ILE A 43 4.60 5.64 18.86
CA ILE A 43 5.43 5.26 20.02
C ILE A 43 4.58 5.05 21.28
N ILE A 44 3.47 5.77 21.42
CA ILE A 44 2.56 5.67 22.58
C ILE A 44 1.65 4.42 22.56
N SER A 45 1.74 3.59 21.51
CA SER A 45 0.85 2.45 21.28
C SER A 45 1.44 1.12 21.76
N ASN A 46 0.68 0.02 21.60
CA ASN A 46 1.17 -1.33 21.88
C ASN A 46 2.02 -1.95 20.75
N ARG A 47 2.45 -1.16 19.75
CA ARG A 47 3.29 -1.65 18.65
C ARG A 47 4.67 -2.01 19.18
N ASN A 48 5.11 -3.23 18.87
CA ASN A 48 6.41 -3.69 19.32
C ASN A 48 7.55 -2.96 18.58
N LEU A 49 8.77 -3.04 19.12
CA LEU A 49 9.94 -2.36 18.57
C LEU A 49 10.21 -2.70 17.11
N GLN A 50 9.90 -3.93 16.69
CA GLN A 50 10.11 -4.35 15.32
C GLN A 50 9.11 -3.71 14.36
N THR A 51 7.85 -3.58 14.77
CA THR A 51 6.85 -2.82 14.02
C THR A 51 7.24 -1.35 13.90
N LEU A 52 7.73 -0.74 14.99
CA LEU A 52 8.21 0.65 14.95
C LEU A 52 9.41 0.83 13.98
N ARG A 53 10.34 -0.13 13.94
CA ARG A 53 11.44 -0.14 12.96
C ARG A 53 10.95 -0.25 11.51
N SER A 54 10.00 -1.15 11.25
CA SER A 54 9.37 -1.27 9.92
C SER A 54 8.67 0.03 9.51
N LEU A 55 7.92 0.64 10.42
CA LEU A 55 7.27 1.93 10.18
C LEU A 55 8.32 3.01 9.89
N GLN A 56 9.37 3.11 10.70
CA GLN A 56 10.48 4.05 10.46
C GLN A 56 11.04 3.89 9.04
N GLN A 57 11.31 2.67 8.61
CA GLN A 57 11.82 2.37 7.27
C GLN A 57 10.85 2.84 6.18
N ILE A 58 9.55 2.60 6.35
CA ILE A 58 8.51 3.01 5.39
C ILE A 58 8.41 4.55 5.32
N PHE A 59 8.32 5.24 6.45
CA PHE A 59 8.20 6.71 6.49
C PHE A 59 9.47 7.46 6.06
N HIS A 60 10.62 6.77 6.01
CA HIS A 60 11.92 7.37 5.67
C HIS A 60 12.55 6.81 4.38
N THR A 61 11.72 6.24 3.51
CA THR A 61 12.12 5.85 2.15
C THR A 61 11.45 6.74 1.10
N GLY A 62 12.12 6.98 -0.03
CA GLY A 62 11.52 7.65 -1.18
C GLY A 62 11.40 9.17 -1.04
N ARG A 63 10.63 9.79 -1.94
CA ARG A 63 10.54 11.25 -2.10
C ARG A 63 9.87 11.96 -0.92
N LEU A 64 8.95 11.28 -0.23
CA LEU A 64 8.22 11.83 0.93
C LEU A 64 8.89 11.47 2.27
N SER A 65 10.13 10.96 2.24
CA SER A 65 10.90 10.61 3.43
C SER A 65 10.91 11.73 4.46
N GLY A 66 10.54 11.42 5.70
CA GLY A 66 10.60 12.35 6.83
C GLY A 66 9.57 13.49 6.79
N THR A 67 8.58 13.43 5.89
CA THR A 67 7.51 14.45 5.81
C THR A 67 6.27 14.09 6.65
N GLY A 68 6.15 12.83 7.06
CA GLY A 68 4.94 12.24 7.64
C GLY A 68 3.94 11.73 6.61
N TYR A 69 4.10 12.06 5.32
CA TYR A 69 3.28 11.53 4.24
C TYR A 69 3.87 10.25 3.64
N LEU A 70 3.01 9.38 3.14
CA LEU A 70 3.39 8.13 2.47
C LEU A 70 2.88 8.10 1.03
N SER A 71 3.75 7.67 0.12
CA SER A 71 3.43 7.29 -1.24
C SER A 71 3.71 5.80 -1.41
N VAL A 72 2.65 5.00 -1.51
CA VAL A 72 2.75 3.56 -1.77
C VAL A 72 2.30 3.31 -3.21
N LEU A 73 3.00 2.47 -3.96
CA LEU A 73 2.53 1.98 -5.25
C LEU A 73 1.81 0.62 -5.06
N PRO A 74 0.47 0.58 -5.06
CA PRO A 74 -0.29 -0.67 -4.97
C PRO A 74 -0.49 -1.28 -6.36
N VAL A 75 0.02 -2.48 -6.59
CA VAL A 75 -0.21 -3.26 -7.81
C VAL A 75 -0.42 -4.73 -7.45
N ASP A 76 -1.60 -5.04 -6.90
CA ASP A 76 -2.08 -6.41 -6.65
C ASP A 76 -3.20 -6.84 -7.63
N GLN A 77 -3.61 -5.93 -8.53
CA GLN A 77 -4.71 -6.16 -9.47
C GLN A 77 -4.55 -7.37 -10.40
N GLY A 78 -3.32 -7.86 -10.59
CA GLY A 78 -3.06 -9.06 -11.39
C GLY A 78 -3.79 -10.30 -10.88
N VAL A 79 -4.02 -10.40 -9.57
CA VAL A 79 -4.84 -11.48 -8.98
C VAL A 79 -6.28 -11.01 -8.77
N GLU A 80 -6.50 -9.76 -8.35
CA GLU A 80 -7.84 -9.22 -8.08
C GLU A 80 -8.72 -9.05 -9.33
N HIS A 81 -8.13 -8.95 -10.53
CA HIS A 81 -8.85 -8.71 -11.80
C HIS A 81 -8.33 -9.56 -12.97
N SER A 82 -7.44 -10.52 -12.72
CA SER A 82 -6.59 -11.21 -13.70
C SER A 82 -5.47 -10.35 -14.32
N ALA A 83 -4.37 -11.01 -14.66
CA ALA A 83 -3.22 -10.38 -15.31
C ALA A 83 -3.58 -9.88 -16.73
N GLY A 84 -4.48 -10.58 -17.43
CA GLY A 84 -4.93 -10.19 -18.76
C GLY A 84 -5.65 -8.84 -18.76
N ALA A 85 -6.62 -8.65 -17.85
CA ALA A 85 -7.32 -7.37 -17.74
C ALA A 85 -6.40 -6.23 -17.28
N SER A 86 -5.45 -6.55 -16.41
CA SER A 86 -4.59 -5.58 -15.73
C SER A 86 -3.40 -5.11 -16.57
N PHE A 87 -2.74 -6.01 -17.30
CA PHE A 87 -1.41 -5.76 -17.87
C PHE A 87 -1.37 -5.90 -19.40
N ALA A 88 -2.41 -6.42 -20.06
CA ALA A 88 -2.38 -6.59 -21.52
C ALA A 88 -2.21 -5.27 -22.31
N LYS A 89 -2.69 -4.13 -21.76
CA LYS A 89 -2.51 -2.82 -22.39
C LYS A 89 -1.05 -2.36 -22.43
N ILE A 90 -0.26 -2.74 -21.42
CA ILE A 90 1.16 -2.38 -21.32
C ILE A 90 1.93 -3.64 -20.89
N PRO A 91 2.28 -4.53 -21.84
CA PRO A 91 2.74 -5.89 -21.54
C PRO A 91 4.01 -6.01 -20.70
N ILE A 92 4.83 -4.96 -20.57
CA ILE A 92 6.03 -5.01 -19.72
C ILE A 92 5.68 -5.31 -18.25
N TYR A 93 4.46 -4.98 -17.80
CA TYR A 93 4.03 -5.23 -16.41
C TYR A 93 3.60 -6.67 -16.14
N PHE A 94 3.63 -7.56 -17.13
CA PHE A 94 3.60 -9.01 -16.85
C PHE A 94 4.86 -9.47 -16.13
N ASP A 95 6.00 -8.78 -16.31
CA ASP A 95 7.20 -9.00 -15.52
C ASP A 95 7.08 -8.24 -14.18
N PRO A 96 7.06 -8.96 -13.04
CA PRO A 96 6.91 -8.35 -11.71
C PRO A 96 8.02 -7.36 -11.35
N GLU A 97 9.21 -7.46 -11.95
CA GLU A 97 10.29 -6.50 -11.70
C GLU A 97 9.90 -5.08 -12.11
N ASN A 98 9.13 -4.93 -13.19
CA ASN A 98 8.74 -3.62 -13.70
C ASN A 98 7.82 -2.86 -12.74
N ILE A 99 7.04 -3.56 -11.92
CA ILE A 99 6.23 -2.96 -10.85
C ILE A 99 7.15 -2.34 -9.78
N VAL A 100 8.15 -3.10 -9.31
CA VAL A 100 9.07 -2.62 -8.28
C VAL A 100 9.98 -1.53 -8.80
N ARG A 101 10.45 -1.65 -10.05
CA ARG A 101 11.24 -0.62 -10.72
C ARG A 101 10.46 0.69 -10.82
N LEU A 102 9.19 0.64 -11.22
CA LEU A 102 8.33 1.82 -11.25
C LEU A 102 8.19 2.46 -9.87
N ALA A 103 8.02 1.68 -8.80
CA ALA A 103 7.93 2.22 -7.44
C ALA A 103 9.23 2.94 -7.02
N VAL A 104 10.39 2.35 -7.33
CA VAL A 104 11.70 2.94 -7.03
C VAL A 104 11.93 4.22 -7.83
N GLU A 105 11.71 4.20 -9.14
CA GLU A 105 11.86 5.37 -10.03
C GLU A 105 10.85 6.47 -9.69
N GLY A 106 9.63 6.06 -9.31
CA GLY A 106 8.57 6.94 -8.83
C GLY A 106 8.88 7.60 -7.50
N GLY A 107 9.91 7.14 -6.78
CA GLY A 107 10.28 7.64 -5.46
C GLY A 107 9.25 7.31 -4.39
N CYS A 108 8.60 6.15 -4.49
CA CYS A 108 7.63 5.69 -3.49
C CYS A 108 8.32 5.32 -2.17
N ASN A 109 7.59 5.46 -1.08
CA ASN A 109 7.96 4.99 0.25
C ASN A 109 7.95 3.46 0.34
N ALA A 110 7.03 2.82 -0.39
CA ALA A 110 6.88 1.37 -0.41
C ALA A 110 6.19 0.90 -1.70
N VAL A 111 6.33 -0.39 -1.99
CA VAL A 111 5.55 -1.09 -3.03
C VAL A 111 4.65 -2.13 -2.36
N ALA A 112 3.38 -2.14 -2.73
CA ALA A 112 2.41 -3.12 -2.26
C ALA A 112 1.99 -4.02 -3.42
N SER A 113 2.13 -5.34 -3.27
CA SER A 113 1.73 -6.30 -4.30
C SER A 113 1.52 -7.69 -3.70
N THR A 114 1.13 -8.64 -4.55
CA THR A 114 0.84 -10.01 -4.13
C THR A 114 2.09 -10.75 -3.68
N PHE A 115 1.87 -11.78 -2.87
CA PHE A 115 2.92 -12.66 -2.36
C PHE A 115 3.87 -13.15 -3.47
N GLY A 116 3.32 -13.70 -4.57
CA GLY A 116 4.11 -14.22 -5.67
C GLY A 116 4.91 -13.16 -6.42
N VAL A 117 4.32 -11.99 -6.68
CA VAL A 117 4.98 -10.88 -7.40
C VAL A 117 6.21 -10.40 -6.63
N LEU A 118 6.06 -10.13 -5.33
CA LEU A 118 7.18 -9.64 -4.53
C LEU A 118 8.22 -10.73 -4.26
N ALA A 119 7.79 -12.00 -4.10
CA ALA A 119 8.70 -13.12 -3.89
C ALA A 119 9.73 -13.27 -5.03
N MET A 120 9.32 -13.05 -6.28
CA MET A 120 10.19 -13.20 -7.46
C MET A 120 11.39 -12.26 -7.46
N VAL A 121 11.30 -11.13 -6.76
CA VAL A 121 12.30 -10.05 -6.83
C VAL A 121 12.82 -9.61 -5.46
N ALA A 122 12.41 -10.29 -4.38
CA ALA A 122 12.70 -9.91 -3.01
C ALA A 122 14.19 -9.77 -2.70
N ARG A 123 15.02 -10.75 -3.08
CA ARG A 123 16.48 -10.68 -2.83
C ARG A 123 17.14 -9.47 -3.49
N LYS A 124 16.58 -8.99 -4.60
CA LYS A 124 17.10 -7.84 -5.37
C LYS A 124 16.62 -6.50 -4.80
N TYR A 125 15.43 -6.43 -4.21
CA TYR A 125 14.78 -5.14 -3.89
C TYR A 125 14.28 -4.94 -2.46
N ALA A 126 14.04 -5.98 -1.66
CA ALA A 126 13.45 -5.82 -0.32
C ALA A 126 14.30 -4.94 0.62
N HIS A 127 15.62 -4.88 0.38
CA HIS A 127 16.56 -4.02 1.10
C HIS A 127 16.66 -2.59 0.53
N ARG A 128 16.04 -2.32 -0.63
CA ARG A 128 16.10 -1.03 -1.35
C ARG A 128 14.81 -0.23 -1.22
N ILE A 129 13.68 -0.91 -1.23
CA ILE A 129 12.36 -0.31 -1.04
C ILE A 129 11.51 -1.24 -0.14
N PRO A 130 10.83 -0.70 0.90
CA PRO A 130 9.91 -1.47 1.72
C PRO A 130 8.84 -2.18 0.90
N PHE A 131 8.70 -3.48 1.17
CA PHE A 131 7.64 -4.32 0.61
C PHE A 131 6.46 -4.39 1.57
N ILE A 132 5.26 -4.23 1.03
CA ILE A 132 3.98 -4.48 1.71
C ILE A 132 3.30 -5.65 1.02
N VAL A 133 3.38 -6.84 1.63
CA VAL A 133 2.89 -8.07 0.98
C VAL A 133 1.40 -8.25 1.23
N LYS A 134 0.61 -8.28 0.16
CA LYS A 134 -0.83 -8.61 0.22
C LYS A 134 -1.02 -10.10 0.50
N LEU A 135 -1.74 -10.45 1.56
CA LEU A 135 -1.89 -11.84 2.06
C LEU A 135 -3.14 -12.55 1.59
N ASN A 136 -4.19 -11.80 1.24
CA ASN A 136 -5.44 -12.34 0.70
C ASN A 136 -5.76 -11.73 -0.67
N HIS A 137 -6.64 -12.36 -1.43
CA HIS A 137 -7.15 -11.81 -2.69
C HIS A 137 -8.63 -12.13 -2.88
N ASN A 138 -9.30 -11.42 -3.77
CA ASN A 138 -10.64 -11.77 -4.21
C ASN A 138 -10.62 -13.01 -5.11
N GLU A 139 -11.40 -14.03 -4.78
CA GLU A 139 -11.47 -15.29 -5.52
C GLU A 139 -12.28 -15.17 -6.82
N LEU A 140 -11.66 -14.62 -7.88
CA LEU A 140 -12.27 -14.48 -9.20
C LEU A 140 -11.88 -15.58 -10.22
N LEU A 141 -11.07 -16.57 -9.84
CA LEU A 141 -10.60 -17.60 -10.76
C LEU A 141 -11.48 -18.86 -10.71
N THR A 142 -12.79 -18.68 -10.50
CA THR A 142 -13.80 -19.74 -10.46
C THR A 142 -15.03 -19.38 -11.29
N TYR A 143 -15.73 -20.37 -11.84
CA TYR A 143 -17.02 -20.17 -12.53
C TYR A 143 -18.16 -20.92 -11.79
N PRO A 144 -19.26 -20.24 -11.39
CA PRO A 144 -19.46 -18.80 -11.47
C PRO A 144 -18.50 -18.04 -10.54
N ASP A 145 -18.29 -16.76 -10.82
CA ASP A 145 -17.43 -15.88 -10.02
C ASP A 145 -17.86 -15.89 -8.55
N LYS A 146 -16.86 -15.85 -7.66
CA LYS A 146 -17.05 -15.66 -6.23
C LYS A 146 -16.45 -14.32 -5.82
N TYR A 147 -17.04 -13.69 -4.81
CA TYR A 147 -16.56 -12.41 -4.30
C TYR A 147 -16.19 -12.56 -2.84
N ASP A 148 -15.12 -13.33 -2.59
CA ASP A 148 -14.64 -13.65 -1.25
C ASP A 148 -13.13 -13.44 -1.15
N GLN A 149 -12.69 -12.85 -0.04
CA GLN A 149 -11.27 -12.67 0.26
C GLN A 149 -10.73 -13.93 0.93
N ILE A 150 -9.83 -14.62 0.24
CA ILE A 150 -9.16 -15.82 0.74
C ILE A 150 -7.67 -15.58 0.95
N LEU A 151 -7.11 -16.14 2.02
CA LEU A 151 -5.66 -16.09 2.27
C LEU A 151 -4.91 -16.98 1.27
N PHE A 152 -3.84 -16.45 0.69
CA PHE A 152 -2.96 -17.17 -0.24
C PHE A 152 -1.47 -17.06 0.14
N GLY A 153 -1.16 -16.41 1.27
CA GLY A 153 0.17 -16.30 1.84
C GLY A 153 0.13 -16.18 3.35
N THR A 154 1.28 -16.36 4.00
CA THR A 154 1.40 -16.26 5.47
C THR A 154 2.24 -15.06 5.88
N VAL A 155 1.97 -14.48 7.06
CA VAL A 155 2.80 -13.41 7.65
C VAL A 155 4.24 -13.88 7.82
N ARG A 156 4.44 -15.14 8.22
CA ARG A 156 5.77 -15.73 8.41
C ARG A 156 6.58 -15.74 7.11
N ASP A 157 5.98 -16.12 6.00
CA ASP A 157 6.71 -16.18 4.73
C ASP A 157 6.97 -14.79 4.16
N ALA A 158 6.03 -13.84 4.35
CA ALA A 158 6.25 -12.43 4.01
C ALA A 158 7.40 -11.83 4.83
N TRP A 159 7.46 -12.16 6.13
CA TRP A 159 8.56 -11.80 7.00
C TRP A 159 9.90 -12.39 6.52
N ASN A 160 9.93 -13.69 6.23
CA ASN A 160 11.14 -14.37 5.73
C ASN A 160 11.64 -13.83 4.39
N MET A 161 10.73 -13.29 3.56
CA MET A 161 11.05 -12.60 2.31
C MET A 161 11.73 -11.24 2.53
N GLY A 162 11.63 -10.67 3.74
CA GLY A 162 12.13 -9.34 4.07
C GLY A 162 11.07 -8.24 3.89
N ALA A 163 9.78 -8.58 3.89
CA ALA A 163 8.72 -7.58 3.84
C ALA A 163 8.72 -6.71 5.09
N ALA A 164 8.52 -5.40 4.91
CA ALA A 164 8.43 -4.46 6.02
C ALA A 164 7.04 -4.51 6.67
N ALA A 165 6.00 -4.79 5.87
CA ALA A 165 4.62 -4.91 6.32
C ALA A 165 3.84 -5.92 5.48
N VAL A 166 2.62 -6.20 5.91
CA VAL A 166 1.63 -6.99 5.19
C VAL A 166 0.35 -6.19 5.00
N GLY A 167 -0.41 -6.51 3.96
CA GLY A 167 -1.73 -5.94 3.69
C GLY A 167 -2.77 -7.04 3.56
N ALA A 168 -4.01 -6.74 3.93
CA ALA A 168 -5.17 -7.62 3.71
C ALA A 168 -6.42 -6.77 3.43
N THR A 169 -7.32 -7.31 2.63
CA THR A 169 -8.63 -6.70 2.34
C THR A 169 -9.71 -7.39 3.15
N ILE A 170 -10.61 -6.62 3.75
CA ILE A 170 -11.82 -7.11 4.42
C ILE A 170 -13.01 -6.40 3.80
N TYR A 171 -14.00 -7.15 3.34
CA TYR A 171 -15.25 -6.60 2.82
C TYR A 171 -16.29 -6.51 3.93
N PHE A 172 -16.25 -5.43 4.71
CA PHE A 172 -17.23 -5.18 5.77
C PHE A 172 -18.67 -5.18 5.23
N GLY A 173 -19.55 -5.90 5.91
CA GLY A 173 -20.96 -6.05 5.50
C GLY A 173 -21.23 -7.17 4.50
N SER A 174 -20.20 -7.84 3.97
CA SER A 174 -20.39 -9.08 3.20
C SER A 174 -20.76 -10.26 4.12
N ALA A 175 -21.36 -11.30 3.55
CA ALA A 175 -21.67 -12.54 4.27
C ALA A 175 -20.42 -13.18 4.91
N GLU A 176 -19.25 -13.00 4.29
CA GLU A 176 -17.97 -13.56 4.73
C GLU A 176 -17.18 -12.64 5.66
N SER A 177 -17.71 -11.45 5.99
CA SER A 177 -16.97 -10.42 6.72
C SER A 177 -16.45 -10.88 8.09
N ASP A 178 -17.25 -11.62 8.86
CA ASP A 178 -16.85 -12.15 10.17
C ASP A 178 -15.65 -13.11 10.06
N ARG A 179 -15.66 -13.98 9.04
CA ARG A 179 -14.55 -14.89 8.74
C ARG A 179 -13.29 -14.12 8.36
N GLN A 180 -13.41 -13.16 7.45
CA GLN A 180 -12.28 -12.33 6.99
C GLN A 180 -11.65 -11.52 8.14
N ILE A 181 -12.47 -10.93 9.01
CA ILE A 181 -11.98 -10.20 10.20
C ILE A 181 -11.18 -11.13 11.11
N THR A 182 -11.75 -12.29 11.45
CA THR A 182 -11.13 -13.22 12.41
C THR A 182 -9.89 -13.90 11.84
N GLU A 183 -9.85 -14.20 10.55
CA GLU A 183 -8.67 -14.73 9.88
C GLU A 183 -7.53 -13.71 9.84
N VAL A 184 -7.80 -12.46 9.42
CA VAL A 184 -6.78 -11.40 9.37
C VAL A 184 -6.25 -11.06 10.76
N ALA A 185 -7.09 -11.12 11.79
CA ALA A 185 -6.66 -10.87 13.17
C ALA A 185 -5.75 -11.99 13.74
N ARG A 186 -5.84 -13.21 13.21
CA ARG A 186 -5.04 -14.38 13.64
C ARG A 186 -3.73 -14.55 12.88
N ALA A 187 -3.62 -13.92 11.71
CA ALA A 187 -2.54 -14.11 10.74
C ALA A 187 -1.15 -13.74 11.29
#